data_AF-A0A378PKS4-F1
#
_entry.id   AF-A0A378PKS4-F1
#
_cell.length_a   1.000
_cell.length_b   1.000
_cell.length_c   1.000
_cell.angle_alpha   90.00
_cell.angle_beta   90.00
_cell.angle_gamma   90.00
#
_symmetry.space_group_name_H-M   'P 1'
#
loop_
_entity.id
_entity.type
_entity.pdbx_description
1 polymer ?
#
loop_
_entity_poly.entity_id
_entity_poly.type
_entity_poly.pdbx_seq_one_letter_code
_entity_poly.pdbx_strand_id
1 'polypeptide(L)'
;MVEKWFQGRLEPTFAQLDMLAHFLGASPEWLSFDMGACYPTLRAPSMFSAESFVEFCFTPEESFNDVEQVLFIRNNSEAGEVLIIKQYSVRQARVFDTNIHLSHVVGVTGARDQPEFVAALKNIKQSDKKLKTISYLISPDKYEKLIRGGEHPLKVIGREPVSYWADDIWDKQMYLQQKDNEYWQGWKDLCIAINTYKGW
;
A
#
# COMPACT_ATOMS: atom_id res chain seq x y z
N MET A 1 -10.37 2.51 -34.31
CA MET A 1 -9.97 1.09 -34.46
C MET A 1 -10.29 0.32 -33.17
N VAL A 2 -9.85 0.79 -31.99
CA VAL A 2 -10.21 0.25 -30.66
C VAL A 2 -11.71 0.34 -30.31
N GLU A 3 -12.39 1.42 -30.71
CA GLU A 3 -13.84 1.61 -30.45
C GLU A 3 -14.71 0.45 -30.97
N LYS A 4 -14.30 -0.20 -32.06
CA LYS A 4 -15.02 -1.36 -32.62
C LYS A 4 -14.97 -2.57 -31.68
N TRP A 5 -13.96 -2.69 -30.82
CA TRP A 5 -13.89 -3.72 -29.79
C TRP A 5 -15.01 -3.54 -28.77
N PHE A 6 -15.15 -2.32 -28.23
CA PHE A 6 -16.20 -1.99 -27.26
C PHE A 6 -17.62 -2.04 -27.86
N GLN A 7 -17.75 -1.88 -29.18
CA GLN A 7 -19.02 -2.05 -29.90
C GLN A 7 -19.32 -3.51 -30.26
N GLY A 8 -18.44 -4.47 -29.94
CA GLY A 8 -18.59 -5.88 -30.33
C GLY A 8 -18.50 -6.14 -31.83
N ARG A 9 -17.91 -5.20 -32.59
CA ARG A 9 -17.79 -5.27 -34.06
C ARG A 9 -16.45 -5.86 -34.53
N LEU A 10 -15.49 -6.01 -33.63
CA LEU A 10 -14.19 -6.59 -33.90
C LEU A 10 -13.66 -7.21 -32.61
N GLU A 11 -13.11 -8.41 -32.69
CA GLU A 11 -12.45 -9.06 -31.57
C GLU A 11 -10.97 -8.63 -31.52
N PRO A 12 -10.44 -8.21 -30.35
CA PRO A 12 -9.02 -7.91 -30.20
C PRO A 12 -8.19 -9.18 -30.21
N THR A 13 -6.95 -9.10 -30.71
CA THR A 13 -5.98 -10.20 -30.56
C THR A 13 -5.43 -10.24 -29.13
N PHE A 14 -4.85 -11.38 -28.71
CA PHE A 14 -4.19 -11.48 -27.40
C PHE A 14 -3.12 -10.39 -27.19
N ALA A 15 -2.28 -10.13 -28.19
CA ALA A 15 -1.30 -9.03 -28.10
C ALA A 15 -1.95 -7.65 -27.88
N GLN A 16 -3.14 -7.42 -28.45
CA GLN A 16 -3.90 -6.19 -28.24
C GLN A 16 -4.54 -6.12 -26.84
N LEU A 17 -5.02 -7.26 -26.33
CA LEU A 17 -5.50 -7.37 -24.95
C LEU A 17 -4.35 -7.14 -23.96
N ASP A 18 -3.17 -7.72 -24.18
CA ASP A 18 -1.99 -7.51 -23.33
C ASP A 18 -1.59 -6.04 -23.28
N MET A 19 -1.54 -5.37 -24.44
CA MET A 19 -1.27 -3.93 -24.50
C MET A 19 -2.34 -3.10 -23.75
N LEU A 20 -3.61 -3.49 -23.85
CA LEU A 20 -4.70 -2.82 -23.16
C LEU A 20 -4.64 -3.04 -21.64
N ALA A 21 -4.40 -4.27 -21.20
CA ALA A 21 -4.22 -4.62 -19.79
C ALA A 21 -3.05 -3.83 -19.21
N HIS A 22 -1.91 -3.81 -19.91
CA HIS A 22 -0.74 -3.03 -19.51
C HIS A 22 -1.07 -1.54 -19.37
N PHE A 23 -1.70 -0.94 -20.39
CA PHE A 23 -2.08 0.47 -20.38
C PHE A 23 -3.03 0.85 -19.23
N LEU A 24 -3.89 -0.08 -18.81
CA LEU A 24 -4.85 0.09 -17.71
C LEU A 24 -4.33 -0.40 -16.35
N GLY A 25 -3.10 -0.91 -16.28
CA GLY A 25 -2.53 -1.52 -15.07
C GLY A 25 -3.25 -2.81 -14.61
N ALA A 26 -4.04 -3.44 -15.47
CA ALA A 26 -4.77 -4.67 -15.18
C ALA A 26 -3.89 -5.93 -15.39
N SER A 27 -4.39 -7.10 -14.97
CA SER A 27 -3.80 -8.41 -15.31
C SER A 27 -4.15 -8.79 -16.76
N PRO A 28 -3.14 -9.10 -17.60
CA PRO A 28 -3.37 -9.67 -18.92
C PRO A 28 -4.10 -11.02 -18.88
N GLU A 29 -3.82 -11.86 -17.88
CA GLU A 29 -4.43 -13.17 -17.69
C GLU A 29 -5.92 -13.05 -17.37
N TRP A 30 -6.28 -12.10 -16.51
CA TRP A 30 -7.69 -11.80 -16.23
C TRP A 30 -8.39 -11.30 -17.50
N LEU A 31 -7.78 -10.36 -18.23
CA LEU A 31 -8.43 -9.77 -19.40
C LEU A 31 -8.61 -10.76 -20.56
N SER A 32 -7.65 -11.67 -20.75
CA SER A 32 -7.65 -12.62 -21.86
C SER A 32 -8.38 -13.92 -21.56
N PHE A 33 -8.40 -14.35 -20.29
CA PHE A 33 -8.83 -15.70 -19.90
C PHE A 33 -9.75 -15.73 -18.68
N ASP A 34 -10.12 -14.58 -18.11
CA ASP A 34 -10.88 -14.46 -16.85
C ASP A 34 -10.23 -15.21 -15.67
N MET A 35 -8.89 -15.28 -15.67
CA MET A 35 -8.12 -15.92 -14.61
C MET A 35 -7.68 -14.91 -13.55
N GLY A 36 -8.02 -15.18 -12.28
CA GLY A 36 -7.59 -14.34 -11.16
C GLY A 36 -8.40 -13.06 -11.02
N ALA A 37 -7.73 -11.95 -10.73
CA ALA A 37 -8.36 -10.65 -10.49
C ALA A 37 -7.89 -9.61 -11.50
N CYS A 38 -8.75 -8.61 -11.77
CA CYS A 38 -8.42 -7.51 -12.68
C CYS A 38 -7.18 -6.72 -12.23
N TYR A 39 -7.09 -6.43 -10.93
CA TYR A 39 -6.00 -5.71 -10.27
C TYR A 39 -5.45 -6.56 -9.13
N PRO A 40 -4.69 -7.63 -9.41
CA PRO A 40 -4.25 -8.56 -8.38
C PRO A 40 -3.41 -7.86 -7.32
N THR A 41 -3.67 -8.23 -6.07
CA THR A 41 -2.81 -7.87 -4.93
C THR A 41 -1.64 -8.83 -4.89
N LEU A 42 -0.43 -8.28 -4.85
CA LEU A 42 0.81 -9.04 -4.78
C LEU A 42 1.25 -9.19 -3.33
N ARG A 43 2.05 -10.21 -3.02
CA ARG A 43 2.69 -10.32 -1.71
C ARG A 43 3.93 -9.44 -1.69
N ALA A 44 4.05 -8.56 -0.70
CA ALA A 44 5.30 -7.88 -0.42
C ALA A 44 6.36 -8.92 0.02
N PRO A 45 7.65 -8.69 -0.27
CA PRO A 45 8.73 -9.50 0.29
C PRO A 45 8.60 -9.73 1.80
N SER A 46 8.85 -10.96 2.25
CA SER A 46 8.89 -11.26 3.68
C SER A 46 10.21 -10.79 4.29
N MET A 47 10.15 -10.19 5.49
CA MET A 47 11.30 -9.63 6.22
C MET A 47 11.90 -8.39 5.57
N PHE A 48 11.69 -7.26 6.22
CA PHE A 48 12.31 -6.00 5.83
C PHE A 48 13.26 -5.53 6.93
N SER A 49 14.48 -5.14 6.54
CA SER A 49 15.16 -4.08 7.30
C SER A 49 14.52 -2.76 6.91
N ALA A 50 14.71 -1.72 7.72
CA ALA A 50 14.25 -0.38 7.33
C ALA A 50 14.73 0.01 5.93
N GLU A 51 15.99 -0.30 5.58
CA GLU A 51 16.57 0.02 4.27
C GLU A 51 15.91 -0.75 3.12
N SER A 52 15.74 -2.07 3.26
CA SER A 52 15.12 -2.87 2.20
C SER A 52 13.64 -2.55 2.02
N PHE A 53 12.95 -2.10 3.06
CA PHE A 53 11.59 -1.57 2.95
C PHE A 53 11.54 -0.31 2.09
N VAL A 54 12.45 0.64 2.36
CA VAL A 54 12.54 1.87 1.57
C VAL A 54 12.87 1.55 0.12
N GLU A 55 13.83 0.66 -0.14
CA GLU A 55 14.13 0.22 -1.50
C GLU A 55 12.90 -0.39 -2.18
N PHE A 56 12.24 -1.36 -1.53
CA PHE A 56 11.03 -2.00 -2.05
C PHE A 56 9.96 -0.97 -2.44
N CYS A 57 9.70 0.04 -1.61
CA CYS A 57 8.67 1.05 -1.88
C CYS A 57 8.91 1.82 -3.18
N PHE A 58 10.16 2.08 -3.54
CA PHE A 58 10.51 2.96 -4.65
C PHE A 58 11.11 2.24 -5.87
N THR A 59 11.38 0.94 -5.77
CA THR A 59 11.70 0.10 -6.93
C THR A 59 10.45 -0.19 -7.74
N PRO A 60 10.42 0.16 -9.04
CA PRO A 60 9.28 -0.13 -9.91
C PRO A 60 9.17 -1.62 -10.21
N GLU A 61 7.95 -2.07 -10.52
CA GLU A 61 7.74 -3.44 -10.98
C GLU A 61 8.13 -3.59 -12.44
N GLU A 62 8.43 -4.81 -12.87
CA GLU A 62 8.76 -5.09 -14.26
C GLU A 62 7.65 -4.58 -15.21
N SER A 63 8.06 -3.95 -16.30
CA SER A 63 7.20 -3.28 -17.29
C SER A 63 6.53 -1.98 -16.84
N PHE A 64 6.61 -1.56 -15.58
CA PHE A 64 6.07 -0.27 -15.15
C PHE A 64 7.12 0.84 -15.20
N ASN A 65 6.65 2.08 -15.33
CA ASN A 65 7.48 3.27 -15.17
C ASN A 65 7.92 3.44 -13.70
N ASP A 66 8.73 4.45 -13.43
CA ASP A 66 9.12 4.82 -12.08
C ASP A 66 7.91 5.03 -11.14
N VAL A 67 8.11 4.75 -9.86
CA VAL A 67 7.11 5.02 -8.83
C VAL A 67 6.92 6.53 -8.66
N GLU A 68 5.74 7.02 -9.04
CA GLU A 68 5.30 8.40 -8.85
C GLU A 68 4.98 8.65 -7.38
N GLN A 69 4.24 7.72 -6.76
CA GLN A 69 3.76 7.85 -5.40
C GLN A 69 3.64 6.49 -4.71
N VAL A 70 3.94 6.45 -3.41
CA VAL A 70 3.74 5.31 -2.52
C VAL A 70 2.66 5.67 -1.52
N LEU A 71 1.64 4.83 -1.42
CA LEU A 71 0.50 5.04 -0.54
C LEU A 71 0.56 3.99 0.58
N PHE A 72 0.68 4.43 1.82
CA PHE A 72 0.62 3.56 2.99
C PHE A 72 -0.82 3.46 3.48
N ILE A 73 -1.35 2.25 3.48
CA ILE A 73 -2.74 2.00 3.84
C ILE A 73 -2.75 1.21 5.13
N ARG A 74 -3.41 1.73 6.16
CA ARG A 74 -3.76 0.94 7.35
C ARG A 74 -5.24 0.59 7.29
N ASN A 75 -5.57 -0.69 7.49
CA ASN A 75 -6.94 -1.11 7.75
C ASN A 75 -7.37 -0.62 9.14
N ASN A 76 -8.53 0.01 9.24
CA ASN A 76 -9.12 0.41 10.53
C ASN A 76 -9.83 -0.78 11.20
N SER A 77 -9.12 -1.89 11.31
CA SER A 77 -9.47 -3.06 12.09
C SER A 77 -8.69 -3.03 13.41
N GLU A 78 -9.03 -3.97 14.30
CA GLU A 78 -8.25 -4.22 15.51
C GLU A 78 -6.84 -4.71 15.20
N ALA A 79 -6.66 -5.53 14.16
CA ALA A 79 -5.38 -6.08 13.75
C ALA A 79 -4.48 -5.03 13.08
N GLY A 80 -5.05 -4.01 12.44
CA GLY A 80 -4.33 -2.89 11.85
C GLY A 80 -3.46 -3.31 10.67
N GLU A 81 -3.94 -4.19 9.80
CA GLU A 81 -3.21 -4.69 8.64
C GLU A 81 -2.72 -3.54 7.75
N VAL A 82 -1.50 -3.66 7.23
CA VAL A 82 -0.90 -2.64 6.36
C VAL A 82 -0.79 -3.14 4.93
N LEU A 83 -1.26 -2.32 3.98
CA LEU A 83 -0.98 -2.48 2.55
C LEU A 83 -0.10 -1.34 2.07
N ILE A 84 0.64 -1.61 1.00
CA ILE A 84 1.38 -0.60 0.26
C ILE A 84 0.81 -0.56 -1.14
N ILE A 85 0.49 0.63 -1.64
CA ILE A 85 0.14 0.81 -3.05
C ILE A 85 1.27 1.60 -3.70
N LYS A 86 1.87 1.02 -4.74
CA LYS A 86 2.78 1.75 -5.64
C LYS A 86 1.96 2.29 -6.80
N GLN A 87 1.98 3.61 -7.00
CA GLN A 87 1.38 4.29 -8.14
C GLN A 87 2.47 4.66 -9.14
N TYR A 88 2.26 4.29 -10.40
CA TYR A 88 3.18 4.56 -11.52
C TYR A 88 2.60 5.59 -12.50
N SER A 89 1.28 5.77 -12.49
CA SER A 89 0.55 6.82 -13.18
C SER A 89 -0.87 6.90 -12.64
N VAL A 90 -1.67 7.86 -13.12
CA VAL A 90 -3.12 7.92 -12.84
C VAL A 90 -3.91 6.68 -13.30
N ARG A 91 -3.33 5.83 -14.14
CA ARG A 91 -3.95 4.61 -14.70
C ARG A 91 -3.36 3.31 -14.16
N GLN A 92 -2.22 3.39 -13.48
CA GLN A 92 -1.44 2.21 -13.13
C GLN A 92 -1.05 2.27 -11.65
N ALA A 93 -1.54 1.30 -10.89
CA ALA A 93 -1.19 1.11 -9.50
C ALA A 93 -1.17 -0.38 -9.15
N ARG A 94 -0.29 -0.78 -8.23
CA ARG A 94 -0.19 -2.14 -7.71
C ARG A 94 -0.35 -2.13 -6.20
N VAL A 95 -1.15 -3.05 -5.69
CA VAL A 95 -1.35 -3.27 -4.25
C VAL A 95 -0.41 -4.39 -3.80
N PHE A 96 0.23 -4.18 -2.67
CA PHE A 96 1.08 -5.14 -2.00
C PHE A 96 0.55 -5.41 -0.61
N ASP A 97 0.21 -6.67 -0.36
CA ASP A 97 -0.15 -7.18 0.96
C ASP A 97 1.11 -7.48 1.76
N THR A 98 1.18 -6.93 2.97
CA THR A 98 2.34 -7.05 3.85
C THR A 98 2.01 -7.93 5.05
N ASN A 99 3.02 -8.42 5.74
CA ASN A 99 2.82 -9.12 7.01
C ASN A 99 2.76 -8.14 8.21
N ILE A 100 2.76 -6.83 7.95
CA ILE A 100 2.82 -5.80 8.98
C ILE A 100 1.41 -5.54 9.52
N HIS A 101 1.32 -5.59 10.84
CA HIS A 101 0.12 -5.30 11.60
C HIS A 101 0.46 -4.18 12.57
N LEU A 102 -0.23 -3.04 12.50
CA LEU A 102 -0.06 -1.91 13.41
C LEU A 102 -1.12 -1.97 14.52
N SER A 103 -0.88 -2.89 15.45
CA SER A 103 -1.71 -3.15 16.63
C SER A 103 -0.88 -3.74 17.76
N HIS A 104 -1.48 -3.82 18.95
CA HIS A 104 -0.86 -4.41 20.14
C HIS A 104 -0.85 -5.93 20.15
N VAL A 105 -1.66 -6.55 19.29
CA VAL A 105 -1.85 -8.01 19.24
C VAL A 105 -0.94 -8.59 18.17
N VAL A 106 0.36 -8.59 18.45
CA VAL A 106 1.36 -9.18 17.54
C VAL A 106 2.12 -10.33 18.20
N GLY A 107 2.34 -11.40 17.43
CA GLY A 107 3.28 -12.46 17.80
C GLY A 107 4.74 -12.00 17.70
N VAL A 108 5.68 -12.89 18.04
CA VAL A 108 7.13 -12.60 18.08
C VAL A 108 7.66 -11.97 16.79
N THR A 109 7.20 -12.42 15.62
CA THR A 109 7.61 -11.86 14.33
C THR A 109 7.12 -10.42 14.14
N GLY A 110 5.87 -10.11 14.52
CA GLY A 110 5.33 -8.77 14.40
C GLY A 110 6.02 -7.76 15.34
N ALA A 111 6.44 -8.20 16.52
CA ALA A 111 7.23 -7.39 17.45
C ALA A 111 8.60 -6.96 16.88
N ARG A 112 9.13 -7.69 15.89
CA ARG A 112 10.35 -7.31 15.15
C ARG A 112 10.04 -6.47 13.92
N ASP A 113 9.03 -6.85 13.16
CA ASP A 113 8.75 -6.22 11.86
C ASP A 113 8.15 -4.80 12.00
N GLN A 114 7.38 -4.55 13.07
CA GLN A 114 6.83 -3.22 13.39
C GLN A 114 7.94 -2.15 13.55
N PRO A 115 8.96 -2.33 14.42
CA PRO A 115 10.05 -1.36 14.54
C PRO A 115 10.85 -1.13 13.25
N GLU A 116 11.07 -2.15 12.43
CA GLU A 116 11.77 -1.98 11.15
C GLU A 116 10.93 -1.15 10.16
N PHE A 117 9.62 -1.42 10.10
CA PHE A 117 8.71 -0.62 9.29
C PHE A 117 8.63 0.84 9.76
N VAL A 118 8.50 1.08 11.06
CA VAL A 118 8.48 2.44 11.63
C VAL A 118 9.80 3.18 11.37
N ALA A 119 10.94 2.48 11.47
CA ALA A 119 12.24 3.05 11.10
C ALA A 119 12.32 3.36 9.59
N ALA A 120 11.72 2.53 8.73
CA ALA A 120 11.64 2.81 7.29
C ALA A 120 10.84 4.09 7.00
N LEU A 121 9.67 4.26 7.65
CA LEU A 121 8.86 5.47 7.51
C LEU A 121 9.65 6.71 7.92
N LYS A 122 10.41 6.65 9.02
CA LYS A 122 11.33 7.71 9.43
C LYS A 122 12.39 8.00 8.36
N ASN A 123 13.05 6.97 7.84
CA ASN A 123 14.07 7.13 6.79
C ASN A 123 13.51 7.79 5.52
N ILE A 124 12.29 7.40 5.11
CA ILE A 124 11.58 8.03 4.00
C ILE A 124 11.35 9.51 4.31
N LYS A 125 10.79 9.81 5.49
CA LYS A 125 10.43 11.18 5.89
C LYS A 125 11.63 12.12 6.03
N GLN A 126 12.79 11.58 6.37
CA GLN A 126 14.06 12.31 6.45
C GLN A 126 14.79 12.47 5.10
N SER A 127 14.26 11.86 4.03
CA SER A 127 14.83 11.96 2.68
C SER A 127 13.90 12.73 1.73
N ASP A 128 14.37 12.97 0.50
CA ASP A 128 13.57 13.62 -0.55
C ASP A 128 12.35 12.77 -0.99
N LYS A 129 12.35 11.47 -0.66
CA LYS A 129 11.24 10.54 -0.95
C LYS A 129 9.96 10.90 -0.20
N LYS A 130 10.02 11.69 0.87
CA LYS A 130 8.84 12.15 1.64
C LYS A 130 7.77 12.83 0.79
N LEU A 131 8.17 13.48 -0.32
CA LEU A 131 7.27 14.17 -1.22
C LEU A 131 6.45 13.21 -2.10
N LYS A 132 6.86 11.94 -2.14
CA LYS A 132 6.22 10.86 -2.90
C LYS A 132 5.38 9.94 -2.03
N THR A 133 5.13 10.27 -0.76
CA THR A 133 4.39 9.37 0.16
C THR A 133 3.15 10.02 0.72
N ILE A 134 2.07 9.24 0.81
CA ILE A 134 0.81 9.63 1.47
C ILE A 134 0.31 8.44 2.28
N SER A 135 -0.33 8.68 3.42
CA SER A 135 -0.99 7.61 4.17
C SER A 135 -2.51 7.77 4.26
N TYR A 136 -3.19 6.64 4.40
CA TYR A 136 -4.64 6.55 4.56
C TYR A 136 -4.98 5.56 5.67
N LEU A 137 -6.11 5.81 6.32
CA LEU A 137 -6.77 4.87 7.21
C LEU A 137 -8.10 4.53 6.55
N ILE A 138 -8.34 3.25 6.24
CA ILE A 138 -9.51 2.83 5.47
C ILE A 138 -10.38 1.85 6.26
N SER A 139 -11.66 1.74 5.89
CA SER A 139 -12.54 0.75 6.50
C SER A 139 -12.18 -0.70 6.08
N PRO A 140 -12.55 -1.71 6.90
CA PRO A 140 -12.38 -3.12 6.54
C PRO A 140 -12.98 -3.49 5.17
N ASP A 141 -14.16 -2.94 4.83
CA ASP A 141 -14.78 -3.18 3.53
C ASP A 141 -13.91 -2.70 2.34
N LYS A 142 -13.22 -1.57 2.50
CA LYS A 142 -12.32 -1.06 1.47
C LYS A 142 -11.01 -1.85 1.41
N TYR A 143 -10.50 -2.28 2.57
CA TYR A 143 -9.34 -3.17 2.63
C TYR A 143 -9.64 -4.47 1.85
N GLU A 144 -10.79 -5.09 2.10
CA GLU A 144 -11.24 -6.29 1.37
C GLU A 144 -11.35 -6.06 -0.14
N LYS A 145 -11.83 -4.90 -0.58
CA LYS A 145 -11.87 -4.55 -2.00
C LYS A 145 -10.48 -4.48 -2.63
N LEU A 146 -9.51 -3.90 -1.92
CA LEU A 146 -8.11 -3.85 -2.38
C LEU A 146 -7.55 -5.26 -2.49
N ILE A 147 -7.69 -6.08 -1.43
CA ILE A 147 -7.21 -7.48 -1.42
C ILE A 147 -7.79 -8.29 -2.58
N ARG A 148 -9.10 -8.20 -2.82
CA ARG A 148 -9.78 -8.95 -3.90
C ARG A 148 -9.37 -8.51 -5.30
N GLY A 149 -8.93 -7.27 -5.49
CA GLY A 149 -8.42 -6.79 -6.78
C GLY A 149 -9.48 -6.64 -7.88
N GLY A 150 -10.76 -6.55 -7.54
CA GLY A 150 -11.84 -6.38 -8.52
C GLY A 150 -11.98 -4.95 -9.05
N GLU A 151 -11.51 -3.95 -8.31
CA GLU A 151 -11.59 -2.53 -8.68
C GLU A 151 -10.18 -1.90 -8.69
N HIS A 152 -9.97 -0.89 -9.53
CA HIS A 152 -8.68 -0.19 -9.58
C HIS A 152 -8.33 0.41 -8.21
N PRO A 153 -7.09 0.24 -7.68
CA PRO A 153 -6.75 0.63 -6.31
C PRO A 153 -7.01 2.11 -6.03
N LEU A 154 -6.61 2.99 -6.94
CA LEU A 154 -6.83 4.44 -6.82
C LEU A 154 -8.32 4.83 -6.80
N LYS A 155 -9.22 4.02 -7.38
CA LYS A 155 -10.67 4.23 -7.31
C LYS A 155 -11.21 3.87 -5.92
N VAL A 156 -10.69 2.80 -5.31
CA VAL A 156 -11.11 2.36 -3.97
C VAL A 156 -10.75 3.42 -2.92
N ILE A 157 -9.55 4.00 -3.02
CA ILE A 157 -9.06 5.02 -2.08
C ILE A 157 -9.45 6.46 -2.45
N GLY A 158 -9.91 6.74 -3.67
CA GLY A 158 -9.96 8.11 -4.24
C GLY A 158 -10.86 9.14 -3.53
N ARG A 159 -11.60 8.77 -2.49
CA ARG A 159 -12.38 9.68 -1.63
C ARG A 159 -12.01 9.60 -0.14
N GLU A 160 -11.01 8.79 0.20
CA GLU A 160 -10.54 8.70 1.57
C GLU A 160 -9.79 9.97 1.95
N PRO A 161 -10.04 10.53 3.15
CA PRO A 161 -9.23 11.63 3.63
C PRO A 161 -7.80 11.14 3.84
N VAL A 162 -6.85 11.99 3.48
CA VAL A 162 -5.44 11.76 3.81
C VAL A 162 -5.31 11.70 5.34
N SER A 163 -4.55 10.72 5.80
CA SER A 163 -4.15 10.57 7.20
C SER A 163 -2.64 10.80 7.31
N TYR A 164 -2.17 11.36 8.42
CA TYR A 164 -0.76 11.62 8.67
C TYR A 164 -0.10 10.58 9.60
N TRP A 165 -0.79 9.47 9.88
CA TRP A 165 -0.27 8.43 10.78
C TRP A 165 1.12 7.92 10.37
N ALA A 166 1.43 7.78 9.09
CA ALA A 166 2.75 7.28 8.69
C ALA A 166 3.87 8.31 8.93
N ASP A 167 3.51 9.60 8.95
CA ASP A 167 4.43 10.69 9.28
C ASP A 167 4.67 10.81 10.79
N ASP A 168 3.67 10.48 11.61
CA ASP A 168 3.71 10.74 13.05
C ASP A 168 4.17 9.53 13.89
N ILE A 169 4.05 8.30 13.38
CA ILE A 169 4.22 7.06 14.17
C ILE A 169 5.60 6.89 14.80
N TRP A 170 6.61 7.48 14.18
CA TRP A 170 8.01 7.42 14.65
C TRP A 170 8.42 8.69 15.41
N ASP A 171 7.63 9.76 15.37
CA ASP A 171 7.98 11.04 15.97
C ASP A 171 7.47 11.13 17.41
N LYS A 172 8.40 10.99 18.35
CA LYS A 172 8.14 11.09 19.79
C LYS A 172 7.48 12.38 20.21
N GLN A 173 7.78 13.49 19.57
CA GLN A 173 7.12 14.76 19.90
C GLN A 173 5.66 14.74 19.45
N MET A 174 5.36 14.16 18.29
CA MET A 174 3.99 14.07 17.78
C MET A 174 3.12 13.18 18.66
N TYR A 175 3.48 11.90 18.84
CA TYR A 175 2.58 10.98 19.54
C TYR A 175 2.45 11.28 21.05
N LEU A 176 3.41 11.96 21.68
CA LEU A 176 3.28 12.38 23.08
C LEU A 176 2.32 13.56 23.27
N GLN A 177 2.22 14.46 22.29
CA GLN A 177 1.36 15.64 22.34
C GLN A 177 -0.07 15.37 21.85
N GLN A 178 -0.25 14.34 21.03
CA GLN A 178 -1.54 13.93 20.49
C GLN A 178 -2.37 13.13 21.50
N LYS A 179 -3.68 13.02 21.20
CA LYS A 179 -4.60 12.18 21.94
C LYS A 179 -4.22 10.71 21.77
N ASP A 180 -4.53 9.90 22.78
CA ASP A 180 -4.16 8.49 22.79
C ASP A 180 -4.71 7.72 21.58
N ASN A 181 -5.85 8.17 21.05
CA ASN A 181 -6.56 7.60 19.89
C ASN A 181 -6.66 8.55 18.70
N GLU A 182 -5.64 9.39 18.47
CA GLU A 182 -5.66 10.38 17.37
C GLU A 182 -5.97 9.74 16.01
N TYR A 183 -5.36 8.60 15.71
CA TYR A 183 -5.59 7.87 14.46
C TYR A 183 -6.47 6.62 14.63
N TRP A 184 -6.15 5.77 15.61
CA TRP A 184 -6.93 4.58 15.96
C TRP A 184 -6.80 4.27 17.44
N GLN A 185 -7.66 3.39 17.95
CA GLN A 185 -7.62 2.98 19.34
C GLN A 185 -6.28 2.34 19.71
N GLY A 186 -5.58 2.89 20.71
CA GLY A 186 -4.28 2.36 21.16
C GLY A 186 -3.09 2.78 20.29
N TRP A 187 -3.26 3.71 19.36
CA TRP A 187 -2.19 4.27 18.53
C TRP A 187 -0.96 4.72 19.35
N LYS A 188 -1.17 5.53 20.38
CA LYS A 188 -0.07 6.14 21.13
C LYS A 188 0.72 5.10 21.91
N ASP A 189 0.03 4.16 22.55
CA ASP A 189 0.67 3.05 23.26
C ASP A 189 1.54 2.23 22.31
N LEU A 190 1.08 2.02 21.06
CA LEU A 190 1.84 1.28 20.06
C LEU A 190 3.13 2.03 19.70
N CYS A 191 3.03 3.34 19.51
CA CYS A 191 4.20 4.19 19.23
C CYS A 191 5.23 4.11 20.37
N ILE A 192 4.77 4.18 21.62
CA ILE A 192 5.62 4.05 22.82
C ILE A 192 6.30 2.67 22.84
N ALA A 193 5.53 1.59 22.66
CA ALA A 193 6.05 0.22 22.68
C ALA A 193 7.13 0.00 21.60
N ILE A 194 6.88 0.47 20.37
CA ILE A 194 7.83 0.37 19.26
C ILE A 194 9.12 1.16 19.58
N ASN A 195 8.99 2.37 20.14
CA ASN A 195 10.16 3.18 20.48
C ASN A 195 11.02 2.52 21.58
N THR A 196 10.39 1.92 22.60
CA THR A 196 11.09 1.20 23.66
C THR A 196 11.87 0.00 23.12
N TYR A 197 11.34 -0.73 22.13
CA TYR A 197 12.01 -1.89 21.54
C TYR A 197 13.32 -1.52 20.80
N LYS A 198 13.34 -0.38 20.12
CA LYS A 198 14.50 0.08 19.34
C LYS A 198 15.54 0.82 20.20
N GLY A 199 15.17 1.32 21.39
CA GLY A 199 16.06 2.06 22.29
C GLY A 199 16.43 3.47 21.80
N TRP A 200 15.48 4.18 21.17
CA TRP A 200 15.67 5.52 20.59
C TRP A 200 15.15 6.63 21.51
#